data_AF-A0A832RLF1-F1
#
_entry.id   AF-A0A832RLF1-F1
#
_cell.length_a   1.000
_cell.length_b   1.000
_cell.length_c   1.000
_cell.angle_alpha   90.00
_cell.angle_beta   90.00
_cell.angle_gamma   90.00
#
_symmetry.space_group_name_H-M   'P 1'
#
loop_
_entity.id
_entity.type
_entity.pdbx_description
1 polymer ?
#
loop_
_entity_poly.entity_id
_entity_poly.type
_entity_poly.pdbx_seq_one_letter_code
_entity_poly.pdbx_strand_id
1 'polypeptide(L)'
;MLEEFLPFVGLIIFGNIENLILASHGVVKGANPMKLGILSIICVIMWFVIGTVGTNYAMAYSSVIELIGGIAILILGLESMIGAFKYGGDDAF
;
A
#
# COMPACT_ATOMS: atom_id res chain seq x y z
N MET A 1 -3.95 -6.61 -25.31
CA MET A 1 -5.13 -6.97 -24.49
C MET A 1 -4.76 -7.31 -23.04
N LEU A 2 -3.77 -8.18 -22.75
CA LEU A 2 -3.40 -8.52 -21.36
C LEU A 2 -2.53 -7.45 -20.68
N GLU A 3 -1.67 -6.77 -21.44
CA GLU A 3 -0.76 -5.72 -20.97
C GLU A 3 -1.49 -4.49 -20.39
N GLU A 4 -2.72 -4.25 -20.83
CA GLU A 4 -3.56 -3.12 -20.39
C GLU A 4 -4.18 -3.36 -19.00
N PHE A 5 -4.34 -4.63 -18.61
CA PHE A 5 -4.78 -5.02 -17.28
C PHE A 5 -3.61 -5.20 -16.30
N LEU A 6 -2.37 -5.24 -16.78
CA LEU A 6 -1.18 -5.41 -15.95
C LEU A 6 -1.05 -4.33 -14.84
N PRO A 7 -1.28 -3.02 -15.10
CA PRO A 7 -1.25 -2.02 -14.05
C PRO A 7 -2.39 -2.20 -13.06
N PHE A 8 -3.58 -2.64 -13.51
CA PHE A 8 -4.73 -2.89 -12.64
C PHE A 8 -4.52 -4.12 -11.74
N VAL A 9 -3.98 -5.21 -12.30
CA VAL A 9 -3.61 -6.42 -11.56
C VAL A 9 -2.46 -6.13 -10.58
N GLY A 10 -1.46 -5.37 -11.01
CA GLY A 10 -0.39 -4.87 -10.15
C GLY A 10 -0.94 -4.03 -9.00
N LEU A 11 -1.91 -3.15 -9.26
CA LEU A 11 -2.53 -2.35 -8.22
C LEU A 11 -3.40 -3.17 -7.26
N ILE A 12 -4.09 -4.21 -7.73
CA ILE A 12 -4.82 -5.14 -6.87
C ILE A 12 -3.87 -5.92 -5.96
N ILE A 13 -2.69 -6.29 -6.45
CA ILE A 13 -1.70 -7.04 -5.66
C ILE A 13 -0.93 -6.09 -4.72
N PHE A 14 -0.30 -5.05 -5.24
CA PHE A 14 0.51 -4.09 -4.47
C PHE A 14 -0.33 -3.14 -3.61
N GLY A 15 -1.47 -2.66 -4.10
CA GLY A 15 -2.37 -1.78 -3.35
C GLY A 15 -3.08 -2.50 -2.18
N ASN A 16 -3.09 -3.83 -2.16
CA ASN A 16 -3.59 -4.63 -1.05
C ASN A 16 -2.49 -5.19 -0.14
N ILE A 17 -1.20 -4.85 -0.35
CA ILE A 17 -0.10 -5.31 0.51
C ILE A 17 -0.33 -4.88 1.97
N GLU A 18 -0.81 -3.67 2.24
CA GLU A 18 -1.15 -3.24 3.61
C GLU A 18 -2.24 -4.11 4.24
N ASN A 19 -3.29 -4.45 3.49
CA ASN A 19 -4.35 -5.34 3.98
C ASN A 19 -3.83 -6.78 4.21
N LEU A 20 -2.86 -7.25 3.41
CA LEU A 20 -2.20 -8.55 3.60
C LEU A 20 -1.25 -8.55 4.81
N ILE A 21 -0.56 -7.45 5.08
CA ILE A 21 0.28 -7.26 6.28
C ILE A 21 -0.62 -7.21 7.53
N LEU A 22 -1.71 -6.43 7.51
CA LEU A 22 -2.69 -6.37 8.61
C LEU A 22 -3.38 -7.71 8.86
N ALA A 23 -3.67 -8.47 7.81
CA ALA A 23 -4.16 -9.85 7.91
C ALA A 23 -3.12 -10.77 8.59
N SER A 24 -1.83 -10.59 8.28
CA SER A 24 -0.72 -11.36 8.86
C SER A 24 -0.46 -11.00 10.34
N HIS A 25 -0.73 -9.76 10.74
CA HIS A 25 -0.70 -9.29 12.14
C HIS A 25 -1.97 -9.66 12.93
N GLY A 26 -2.92 -10.40 12.34
CA GLY A 26 -4.12 -10.87 13.03
C GLY A 26 -5.17 -9.80 13.34
N VAL A 27 -4.96 -8.55 12.92
CA VAL A 27 -5.89 -7.42 13.13
C VAL A 27 -7.25 -7.66 12.46
N VAL A 28 -7.28 -8.56 11.46
CA VAL A 28 -8.48 -8.93 10.70
C VAL A 28 -9.33 -9.99 11.43
N LYS A 29 -8.90 -10.53 12.59
CA LYS A 29 -9.65 -11.59 13.35
C LYS A 29 -11.07 -11.21 13.77
N GLY A 30 -11.47 -9.93 13.72
CA GLY A 30 -12.83 -9.46 14.04
C GLY A 30 -13.57 -8.78 12.89
N ALA A 31 -12.94 -8.58 11.73
CA ALA A 31 -13.54 -7.85 10.62
C ALA A 31 -14.23 -8.81 9.64
N ASN A 32 -15.44 -8.48 9.21
CA ASN A 32 -16.17 -9.31 8.25
C ASN A 32 -15.48 -9.24 6.87
N PRO A 33 -14.88 -10.35 6.39
CA PRO A 33 -13.99 -10.34 5.22
C PRO A 33 -14.71 -9.89 3.94
N MET A 34 -16.02 -10.10 3.86
CA MET A 34 -16.83 -9.72 2.71
C MET A 34 -16.99 -8.20 2.60
N LYS A 35 -17.19 -7.49 3.73
CA LYS A 35 -17.25 -6.03 3.75
C LYS A 35 -15.88 -5.39 3.49
N LEU A 36 -14.83 -5.99 4.06
CA LEU A 36 -13.45 -5.52 3.88
C LEU A 36 -12.99 -5.66 2.42
N GLY A 37 -13.34 -6.76 1.77
CA GLY A 37 -13.04 -6.99 0.35
C GLY A 37 -13.74 -5.99 -0.57
N ILE A 38 -15.02 -5.71 -0.35
CA ILE A 38 -15.77 -4.72 -1.16
C ILE A 38 -15.17 -3.33 -0.98
N LEU A 39 -14.85 -2.93 0.25
CA LEU A 39 -14.24 -1.62 0.53
C LEU A 39 -12.85 -1.49 -0.10
N SER A 40 -12.04 -2.56 -0.04
CA SER A 40 -10.73 -2.65 -0.70
C SER A 40 -10.84 -2.46 -2.21
N ILE A 41 -11.79 -3.14 -2.87
CA ILE A 41 -12.01 -3.00 -4.32
C ILE A 41 -12.37 -1.55 -4.69
N ILE A 42 -13.27 -0.92 -3.94
CA ILE A 42 -13.65 0.48 -4.18
C ILE A 42 -12.44 1.41 -3.99
N CYS A 43 -11.64 1.18 -2.96
CA CYS A 43 -10.43 1.95 -2.69
C CYS A 43 -9.37 1.79 -3.80
N VAL A 44 -9.18 0.57 -4.29
CA VAL A 44 -8.27 0.27 -5.42
C VAL A 44 -8.75 0.94 -6.71
N ILE A 45 -10.06 0.93 -6.99
CA ILE A 45 -10.61 1.59 -8.18
C ILE A 45 -10.42 3.11 -8.09
N MET A 46 -10.69 3.73 -6.94
CA MET A 46 -10.45 5.16 -6.74
C MET A 46 -8.97 5.51 -6.88
N TRP A 47 -8.09 4.70 -6.30
CA TRP A 47 -6.64 4.87 -6.42
C TRP A 47 -6.15 4.70 -7.86
N PHE A 48 -6.70 3.75 -8.61
CA PHE A 48 -6.37 3.57 -10.03
C PHE A 48 -6.69 4.82 -10.84
N VAL A 49 -7.88 5.41 -10.64
CA VAL A 49 -8.28 6.64 -11.34
C VAL A 49 -7.38 7.82 -10.95
N ILE A 50 -7.11 7.99 -9.65
CA ILE A 50 -6.22 9.05 -9.16
C ILE A 50 -4.79 8.86 -9.67
N GLY A 51 -4.27 7.64 -9.67
CA GLY A 51 -2.94 7.32 -10.20
C GLY A 51 -2.85 7.59 -11.69
N THR A 52 -3.86 7.21 -12.48
CA THR A 52 -3.84 7.39 -13.94
C THR A 52 -3.97 8.87 -14.32
N VAL A 53 -4.88 9.61 -13.67
CA VAL A 53 -5.08 11.05 -13.95
C VAL A 53 -3.94 11.87 -13.35
N GLY A 54 -3.57 11.59 -12.10
CA GLY A 54 -2.51 12.28 -11.37
C GLY A 54 -1.15 12.14 -12.05
N THR A 55 -0.81 10.95 -12.58
CA THR A 55 0.45 10.75 -13.31
C THR A 55 0.52 11.57 -14.60
N ASN A 56 -0.60 11.79 -15.29
CA ASN A 56 -0.64 12.66 -16.47
C ASN A 56 -0.32 14.12 -16.14
N TYR A 57 -0.75 14.63 -14.99
CA TYR A 57 -0.43 15.99 -14.54
C TYR A 57 0.95 16.08 -13.87
N ALA A 58 1.37 15.03 -13.18
CA ALA A 58 2.60 14.99 -12.39
C ALA A 58 3.82 14.48 -13.17
N MET A 59 3.66 14.11 -14.44
CA MET A 59 4.73 13.59 -15.28
C MET A 59 5.92 14.56 -15.40
N ALA A 60 5.63 15.88 -15.37
CA ALA A 60 6.65 16.94 -15.36
C ALA A 60 7.52 16.96 -14.08
N TYR A 61 7.04 16.34 -12.99
CA TYR A 61 7.73 16.25 -11.70
C TYR A 61 8.19 14.82 -11.38
N SER A 62 8.17 13.92 -12.37
CA SER A 62 8.48 12.49 -12.19
C SER A 62 9.78 12.26 -11.41
N SER A 63 10.87 12.96 -11.78
CA SER A 63 12.17 12.81 -11.11
C SER A 63 12.16 13.26 -9.63
N VAL A 64 11.34 14.26 -9.29
CA VAL A 64 11.20 14.73 -7.90
C VAL A 64 10.34 13.76 -7.09
N ILE A 65 9.29 13.22 -7.70
CA ILE A 65 8.41 12.23 -7.07
C ILE A 65 9.16 10.91 -6.81
N GLU A 66 9.99 10.46 -7.75
CA GLU A 66 10.80 9.25 -7.60
C GLU A 66 11.80 9.40 -6.44
N LEU A 67 12.45 10.57 -6.34
CA LEU A 67 13.36 10.87 -5.24
C LEU A 67 12.64 10.93 -3.88
N ILE A 68 11.53 11.68 -3.80
CA ILE A 68 10.78 11.84 -2.54
C ILE A 68 10.13 10.50 -2.14
N GLY A 69 9.55 9.77 -3.09
CA GLY A 69 8.96 8.45 -2.87
C GLY A 69 9.99 7.43 -2.39
N GLY A 70 11.17 7.41 -3.00
CA GLY A 70 12.28 6.56 -2.56
C GLY A 70 12.74 6.89 -1.14
N ILE A 71 12.88 8.17 -0.81
CA ILE A 71 13.22 8.62 0.55
C ILE A 71 12.13 8.24 1.55
N ALA A 72 10.85 8.41 1.19
CA ALA A 72 9.72 8.07 2.06
C ALA A 72 9.69 6.57 2.38
N ILE A 73 9.87 5.70 1.38
CA ILE A 73 9.95 4.24 1.58
C ILE A 73 11.13 3.89 2.50
N LEU A 74 12.28 4.53 2.31
CA LEU A 74 13.45 4.31 3.14
C LEU A 74 13.18 4.70 4.61
N ILE A 75 12.58 5.87 4.85
CA ILE A 75 12.23 6.34 6.20
C ILE A 75 11.21 5.41 6.85
N LEU A 76 10.13 5.05 6.16
CA LEU A 76 9.11 4.13 6.68
C LEU A 76 9.69 2.74 6.99
N GLY A 77 10.59 2.24 6.13
CA GLY A 77 11.32 0.99 6.36
C GLY A 77 12.21 1.05 7.61
N LEU A 78 12.91 2.18 7.82
CA LEU A 78 13.69 2.42 9.03
C LEU A 78 12.80 2.53 10.27
N GLU A 79 11.67 3.25 10.20
CA GLU A 79 10.71 3.34 11.30
C GLU A 79 10.16 1.97 11.68
N SER A 80 9.83 1.13 10.70
CA SER A 80 9.40 -0.25 10.92
C SER A 80 10.48 -1.10 11.60
N MET A 81 11.74 -0.99 11.16
CA MET A 81 12.87 -1.69 11.77
C MET A 81 13.11 -1.24 13.21
N ILE A 82 13.17 0.07 13.46
CA ILE A 82 13.35 0.62 14.81
C ILE A 82 12.16 0.26 15.71
N GLY A 83 10.93 0.30 15.19
CA GLY A 83 9.74 -0.17 15.89
C GLY A 83 9.84 -1.64 16.28
N ALA A 84 10.28 -2.51 15.38
CA ALA A 84 10.48 -3.92 15.67
C ALA A 84 11.58 -4.16 16.73
N PHE A 85 12.67 -3.39 16.70
CA PHE A 85 13.72 -3.49 17.72
C PHE A 85 13.31 -2.92 19.08
N LYS A 86 12.49 -1.85 19.10
CA LYS A 86 12.05 -1.19 20.33
C LYS A 86 10.91 -1.93 21.03
N TYR A 87 10.02 -2.59 20.28
CA TYR A 87 8.92 -3.41 20.82
C TYR A 87 9.24 -4.91 20.89
N GLY A 88 10.42 -5.35 20.44
CA GLY A 88 10.89 -6.74 20.61
C GLY A 88 11.43 -7.05 22.01
N GLY A 89 11.43 -6.07 22.93
CA GLY A 89 12.06 -6.17 24.25
C GLY A 89 11.12 -6.32 25.44
N ASP A 90 9.93 -5.72 25.42
CA ASP A 90 8.94 -5.81 26.50
C ASP A 90 7.55 -5.55 25.89
N ASP A 91 6.53 -6.24 26.39
CA ASP A 91 5.10 -6.03 26.10
C ASP A 91 4.52 -6.70 24.83
N ALA A 92 4.71 -8.02 24.69
CA ALA A 92 3.79 -8.85 23.92
C ALA A 92 2.57 -9.21 24.79
N PHE A 93 1.49 -8.43 24.68
CA PHE A 93 0.13 -8.81 25.09
C PHE A 93 -0.72 -9.17 23.87
#